data_AF-A0AAX3MEU4-F1
#
_entry.id   AF-A0AAX3MEU4-F1
#
_cell.length_a   1.000
_cell.length_b   1.000
_cell.length_c   1.000
_cell.angle_alpha   90.00
_cell.angle_beta   90.00
_cell.angle_gamma   90.00
#
_symmetry.space_group_name_H-M   'P 1'
#
loop_
_entity.id
_entity.type
_entity.pdbx_description
1 polymer ?
#
loop_
_entity_poly.entity_id
_entity_poly.type
_entity_poly.pdbx_seq_one_letter_code
_entity_poly.pdbx_strand_id
1 'polypeptide(L)' 'MFAEVCKRSFDLNYDGYVEFMAKTNLIEYYKKELGASLIGSQRMIIETSASKKLVDKYYGGVNL' A
#
# COMPACT_ATOMS: atom_id res chain seq x y z
N MET A 1 -7.54 6.98 -0.28
CA MET A 1 -7.97 5.62 -0.68
C MET A 1 -6.97 4.55 -0.25
N PHE A 2 -5.71 4.53 -0.73
CA PHE A 2 -4.76 3.46 -0.39
C PHE A 2 -4.44 3.32 1.10
N ALA A 3 -4.31 4.42 1.85
CA ALA A 3 -4.09 4.37 3.30
C ALA A 3 -5.24 3.67 4.06
N GLU A 4 -6.49 3.88 3.65
CA GLU A 4 -7.66 3.20 4.21
C GLU A 4 -7.63 1.69 3.91
N VAL A 5 -7.25 1.32 2.69
CA VAL A 5 -7.12 -0.09 2.30
C VAL A 5 -5.99 -0.77 3.08
N CYS A 6 -4.86 -0.08 3.25
CA CYS A 6 -3.74 -0.53 4.08
C CYS A 6 -4.18 -0.76 5.53
N LYS A 7 -4.88 0.21 6.13
CA LYS A 7 -5.43 0.09 7.48
C LYS A 7 -6.39 -1.10 7.58
N ARG A 8 -7.33 -1.23 6.65
CA ARG A 8 -8.28 -2.35 6.63
C ARG A 8 -7.58 -3.70 6.49
N SER A 9 -6.48 -3.77 5.74
CA SER A 9 -5.66 -4.98 5.63
C SER A 9 -5.06 -5.38 6.98
N PHE A 10 -4.55 -4.42 7.77
CA PHE A 10 -4.14 -4.68 9.16
C PHE A 10 -5.31 -5.06 10.06
N ASP A 11 -6.45 -4.37 9.99
CA ASP A 11 -7.65 -4.70 10.78
C ASP A 11 -8.14 -6.15 10.52
N LEU A 12 -7.80 -6.71 9.36
CA LEU A 12 -8.12 -8.08 8.94
C LEU A 12 -6.98 -9.10 9.19
N ASN A 13 -5.88 -8.70 9.85
CA ASN A 13 -4.69 -9.51 10.11
C ASN A 13 -3.97 -9.99 8.84
N TYR A 14 -3.94 -9.16 7.78
CA TYR A 14 -3.17 -9.42 6.55
C TYR A 14 -1.85 -8.64 6.49
N ASP A 15 -1.34 -8.19 7.65
CA ASP A 15 -0.07 -7.45 7.78
C ASP A 15 0.03 -6.21 6.87
N GLY A 16 -1.10 -5.60 6.55
CA GLY A 16 -1.14 -4.42 5.69
C GLY A 16 -0.81 -4.71 4.23
N TYR A 17 -0.72 -5.98 3.81
CA TYR A 17 -0.48 -6.35 2.42
C TYR A 17 -1.65 -5.92 1.54
N VAL A 18 -1.33 -5.23 0.44
CA VAL A 18 -2.32 -4.76 -0.55
C VAL A 18 -1.80 -5.05 -1.95
N GLU A 19 -2.61 -5.68 -2.78
CA GLU A 19 -2.34 -5.89 -4.20
C GLU A 19 -3.35 -5.12 -5.05
N PHE A 20 -2.89 -4.54 -6.16
CA PHE A 20 -3.76 -3.82 -7.11
C PHE A 20 -3.18 -3.78 -8.52
N MET A 21 -4.03 -3.50 -9.51
CA MET A 21 -3.60 -3.26 -10.89
C MET A 21 -3.45 -1.76 -11.16
N ALA A 22 -2.28 -1.34 -11.64
CA ALA A 22 -1.99 0.04 -12.02
C ALA A 22 -2.08 0.23 -13.54
N LYS A 23 -2.53 1.41 -13.97
CA LYS A 23 -2.28 1.86 -15.34
C LYS A 23 -0.78 2.04 -15.54
N THR A 24 -0.24 1.64 -16.70
CA THR A 24 1.19 1.67 -17.00
C THR A 24 1.85 3.03 -16.67
N ASN A 25 1.20 4.14 -17.00
CA ASN A 25 1.73 5.49 -16.75
C ASN A 25 1.72 5.92 -15.27
N LEU A 26 1.09 5.14 -14.37
CA LEU A 26 1.03 5.40 -12.94
C LEU A 26 1.94 4.48 -12.12
N ILE A 27 2.60 3.50 -12.73
CA ILE A 27 3.47 2.56 -12.03
C ILE A 27 4.56 3.29 -11.26
N GLU A 28 5.30 4.19 -11.91
CA GLU A 28 6.39 4.94 -11.27
C GLU A 28 5.88 5.92 -10.19
N TYR A 29 4.71 6.51 -10.42
CA TYR A 29 4.05 7.34 -9.41
C TYR A 29 3.74 6.51 -8.15
N TYR A 30 3.17 5.31 -8.29
CA TYR A 30 2.84 4.47 -7.14
C TYR A 30 4.06 3.91 -6.43
N LYS A 31 5.15 3.61 -7.15
CA LYS A 31 6.44 3.29 -6.51
C LYS A 31 6.91 4.42 -5.60
N LYS A 32 6.91 5.65 -6.13
CA LYS A 32 7.41 6.83 -5.42
C LYS A 32 6.51 7.25 -4.25
N GLU A 33 5.22 7.39 -4.50
CA GLU A 33 4.30 8.02 -3.54
C GLU A 33 3.75 7.03 -2.51
N LEU A 34 3.63 5.74 -2.87
CA LEU A 34 3.07 4.71 -2.00
C LEU A 34 4.12 3.73 -1.48
N GLY A 35 5.35 3.74 -2.01
CA GLY A 35 6.34 2.69 -1.76
C GLY A 35 5.92 1.33 -2.33
N ALA A 36 5.08 1.33 -3.38
CA ALA A 36 4.59 0.11 -4.01
C ALA A 36 5.67 -0.56 -4.88
N SER A 37 5.58 -1.88 -5.04
CA SER A 37 6.47 -2.68 -5.89
C SER A 37 5.71 -3.31 -7.05
N LEU A 38 6.32 -3.37 -8.23
CA LEU A 38 5.75 -4.03 -9.41
C LEU A 38 6.13 -5.51 -9.40
N ILE A 39 5.14 -6.42 -9.45
CA ILE A 39 5.34 -7.88 -9.43
C ILE A 39 4.79 -8.58 -10.69
N GLY A 40 4.58 -7.83 -11.76
CA GLY A 40 4.08 -8.30 -13.05
C GLY A 40 4.03 -7.15 -14.05
N SER A 41 3.22 -7.25 -15.11
CA SER A 41 3.17 -6.15 -16.10
C SER A 41 2.55 -4.87 -15.52
N GLN A 42 1.48 -5.02 -14.76
CA GLN A 42 0.71 -3.90 -14.16
C GLN A 42 0.27 -4.22 -12.72
N ARG A 43 0.66 -5.37 -12.19
CA ARG A 43 0.30 -5.84 -10.85
C ARG A 43 1.28 -5.24 -9.84
N MET A 44 0.75 -4.43 -8.94
CA MET A 44 1.49 -3.72 -7.90
C MET A 44 1.14 -4.29 -6.54
N ILE A 45 2.10 -4.25 -5.62
CA ILE A 45 1.90 -4.57 -4.21
C ILE A 45 2.36 -3.43 -3.32
N ILE A 46 1.76 -3.30 -2.15
CA ILE A 46 2.25 -2.50 -1.03
C ILE A 46 2.53 -3.49 0.09
N GLU A 47 3.81 -3.65 0.44
CA GLU A 47 4.24 -4.51 1.54
C GLU A 47 4.05 -3.82 2.89
N THR A 48 4.11 -4.61 3.97
CA THR A 48 3.86 -4.18 5.36
C THR A 48 4.58 -2.89 5.74
N SER A 49 5.86 -2.72 5.36
CA SER A 49 6.64 -1.54 5.74
C SER A 49 6.12 -0.25 5.09
N ALA A 50 5.73 -0.30 3.82
CA ALA A 50 5.16 0.83 3.08
C ALA A 50 3.72 1.11 3.52
N SER A 51 2.95 0.05 3.73
CA SER A 51 1.59 0.08 4.25
C SER A 51 1.53 0.76 5.61
N LYS A 52 2.40 0.36 6.56
CA LYS A 52 2.52 0.98 7.88
C LYS A 52 2.83 2.48 7.78
N LYS A 53 3.79 2.88 6.92
CA LYS A 53 4.09 4.31 6.70
C LYS A 53 2.89 5.10 6.20
N LEU A 54 2.08 4.52 5.30
CA LEU A 54 0.86 5.16 4.83
C LEU A 54 -0.18 5.28 5.95
N VAL A 55 -0.40 4.23 6.73
CA VAL A 55 -1.34 4.28 7.86
C VAL A 55 -0.88 5.29 8.91
N ASP A 56 0.39 5.26 9.30
CA ASP A 56 0.96 6.19 10.28
C ASP A 56 0.82 7.64 9.81
N LYS A 57 1.10 7.92 8.54
CA LYS A 57 0.99 9.25 7.94
C LYS A 57 -0.43 9.84 7.99
N TYR A 58 -1.46 9.02 7.77
CA TYR A 58 -2.83 9.51 7.63
C TYR A 58 -3.71 9.31 8.87
N TYR A 59 -3.37 8.37 9.75
CA TYR A 59 -4.17 8.01 10.93
C TYR A 59 -3.42 8.18 12.26
N GLY A 60 -2.15 8.59 12.25
CA GLY A 60 -1.46 9.06 13.46
C GLY A 60 -0.84 7.98 14.34
N GLY A 61 -0.37 6.88 13.74
CA GLY A 61 0.22 5.76 14.48
C GLY A 61 -0.87 4.87 15.06
N VAL A 62 -1.31 3.89 14.27
CA VAL A 62 -2.29 2.90 14.73
C VAL A 62 -1.50 1.79 15.45
N ASN A 63 -2.03 1.27 16.57
CA ASN A 63 -1.54 0.00 17.12
C ASN A 63 -2.00 -1.11 16.17
N LEU A 64 -1.20 -1.33 15.11
CA LEU A 64 -1.34 -2.36 14.10
C LEU A 64 -0.72 -3.67 14.60
#